data_AF-A0A2M7X789-F1
#
_entry.id   AF-A0A2M7X789-F1
#
_cell.length_a   1.000
_cell.length_b   1.000
_cell.length_c   1.000
_cell.angle_alpha   90.00
_cell.angle_beta   90.00
_cell.angle_gamma   90.00
#
_symmetry.space_group_name_H-M   'P 1'
#
loop_
_entity.id
_entity.type
_entity.pdbx_description
1 polymer ?
#
loop_
_entity_poly.entity_id
_entity_poly.type
_entity_poly.pdbx_seq_one_letter_code
_entity_poly.pdbx_strand_id
1 'polypeptide(L)'
;MNRQLPQRLALTVLTLAGAASVSAADLMAVYDLARASDPQLAAAEARQHSAAMGVPLSRAALLPQISGSYDKSNADVDGIIRNPVTNLDGPFASSSRDKNLVFSAQQSIYKHSNYLTLKAARAQKARGISDYDAALDNLFLRVAEAYFGVLTAQTNLASAEAEEKAVGRQLEQAQQRFEVGLTAITDVHEAQARFDSARASSIQSRNALDDAFEALAELTGKPIDHVQSVRAELPLA
;
A
#
# COMPACT_ATOMS: atom_id res chain seq x y z
N MET A 1 11.00 -1.02 70.06
CA MET A 1 12.44 -1.36 70.04
C MET A 1 12.91 -1.35 68.59
N ASN A 2 13.88 -0.46 68.30
CA ASN A 2 14.87 -0.46 67.21
C ASN A 2 14.40 -0.79 65.78
N ARG A 3 14.24 0.24 64.93
CA ARG A 3 15.30 0.78 64.03
C ARG A 3 15.88 -0.31 63.13
N GLN A 4 15.65 -0.22 61.81
CA GLN A 4 16.66 0.13 60.78
C GLN A 4 15.98 0.37 59.41
N LEU A 5 16.28 1.53 58.82
CA LEU A 5 16.24 1.90 57.40
C LEU A 5 17.69 2.34 57.08
N PRO A 6 18.18 2.49 55.84
CA PRO A 6 17.72 1.99 54.52
C PRO A 6 18.90 1.42 53.67
N GLN A 7 18.63 0.67 52.60
CA GLN A 7 19.57 0.56 51.48
C GLN A 7 18.88 1.00 50.19
N ARG A 8 19.29 2.18 49.74
CA ARG A 8 18.88 2.83 48.51
C ARG A 8 19.57 2.13 47.35
N LEU A 9 18.82 1.37 46.56
CA LEU A 9 19.22 1.03 45.20
C LEU A 9 18.69 2.16 44.30
N ALA A 10 19.56 3.12 43.97
CA ALA A 10 19.27 4.13 42.97
C ALA A 10 19.28 3.46 41.60
N LEU A 11 18.11 3.07 41.11
CA LEU A 11 17.91 2.64 39.74
C LEU A 11 17.85 3.90 38.85
N THR A 12 19.01 4.37 38.41
CA THR A 12 19.09 5.46 37.44
C THR A 12 18.61 4.91 36.10
N VAL A 13 17.32 5.13 35.80
CA VAL A 13 16.75 4.93 34.47
C VAL A 13 17.44 5.93 33.55
N LEU A 14 18.37 5.42 32.74
CA LEU A 14 18.96 6.15 31.62
C LEU A 14 17.85 6.35 30.58
N THR A 15 17.11 7.44 30.71
CA THR A 15 16.22 7.94 29.65
C THR A 15 17.09 8.33 28.47
N LEU A 16 17.24 7.40 27.53
CA LEU A 16 17.79 7.66 26.21
C LEU A 16 16.75 8.50 25.46
N ALA A 17 16.78 9.81 25.71
CA ALA A 17 16.16 10.79 24.85
C ALA A 17 16.91 10.74 23.51
N GLY A 18 16.48 9.82 22.65
CA GLY A 18 16.73 9.92 21.23
C GLY A 18 16.04 11.20 20.77
N ALA A 19 16.80 12.29 20.71
CA ALA A 19 16.49 13.38 19.82
C ALA A 19 16.47 12.77 18.42
N ALA A 20 15.31 12.30 17.99
CA ALA A 20 15.03 12.19 16.58
C ALA A 20 15.15 13.63 16.08
N SER A 21 16.33 13.95 15.54
CA SER A 21 16.48 15.10 14.69
C SER A 21 15.30 15.03 13.74
N VAL A 22 14.40 16.01 13.84
CA VAL A 22 13.43 16.33 12.79
C VAL A 22 14.29 16.77 11.61
N SER A 23 14.94 15.80 10.98
CA SER A 23 15.66 15.98 9.75
C SER A 23 14.54 15.98 8.74
N ALA A 24 14.28 17.16 8.19
CA ALA A 24 13.34 17.34 7.12
C ALA A 24 13.55 16.20 6.11
N ALA A 25 12.46 15.51 5.76
CA ALA A 25 12.59 14.26 5.05
C ALA A 25 13.22 14.52 3.67
N ASP A 26 14.39 13.94 3.43
CA ASP A 26 15.06 13.93 2.12
C ASP A 26 14.31 12.96 1.20
N LEU A 27 14.36 13.19 -0.12
CA LEU A 27 13.66 12.37 -1.11
C LEU A 27 13.97 10.88 -0.94
N MET A 28 15.23 10.55 -0.66
CA MET A 28 15.64 9.16 -0.42
C MET A 28 15.04 8.57 0.85
N ALA A 29 14.93 9.36 1.93
CA ALA A 29 14.31 8.90 3.17
C ALA A 29 12.81 8.68 2.99
N VAL A 30 12.13 9.54 2.22
CA VAL A 30 10.72 9.36 1.86
C VAL A 30 10.54 8.11 1.00
N TYR A 31 11.44 7.88 0.03
CA TYR A 31 11.40 6.68 -0.82
C TYR A 31 11.57 5.39 -0.01
N ASP A 32 12.53 5.34 0.92
CA ASP A 32 12.75 4.17 1.78
C ASP A 32 11.54 3.89 2.66
N LEU A 33 10.89 4.95 3.17
CA LEU A 33 9.66 4.82 3.93
C LEU A 33 8.51 4.30 3.05
N ALA A 34 8.32 4.88 1.86
CA ALA A 34 7.30 4.46 0.91
C ALA A 34 7.50 3.01 0.45
N ARG A 35 8.74 2.57 0.23
CA ARG A 35 9.05 1.19 -0.13
C ARG A 35 8.59 0.19 0.93
N ALA A 36 8.61 0.56 2.20
CA ALA A 36 8.19 -0.31 3.30
C ALA A 36 6.66 -0.37 3.48
N SER A 37 5.93 0.64 3.00
CA SER A 37 4.50 0.82 3.26
C SER A 37 3.60 0.71 2.04
N ASP A 38 4.13 0.85 0.82
CA ASP A 38 3.32 1.00 -0.39
C ASP A 38 2.52 -0.28 -0.73
N PRO A 39 1.18 -0.22 -0.76
CA PRO A 39 0.36 -1.38 -1.07
C PRO A 39 0.49 -1.83 -2.53
N GLN A 40 0.79 -0.92 -3.47
CA GLN A 40 0.95 -1.28 -4.88
C GLN A 40 2.22 -2.11 -5.11
N LEU A 41 3.32 -1.75 -4.46
CA LEU A 41 4.57 -2.51 -4.46
C LEU A 41 4.40 -3.86 -3.78
N ALA A 42 3.74 -3.93 -2.62
CA ALA A 42 3.46 -5.19 -1.94
C ALA A 42 2.61 -6.15 -2.82
N ALA A 43 1.63 -5.62 -3.55
CA ALA A 43 0.87 -6.41 -4.52
C ALA A 43 1.70 -6.87 -5.72
N ALA A 44 2.67 -6.08 -6.17
CA ALA A 44 3.61 -6.48 -7.23
C ALA A 44 4.55 -7.60 -6.74
N GLU A 45 5.09 -7.49 -5.52
CA GLU A 45 5.91 -8.51 -4.88
C GLU A 45 5.14 -9.84 -4.74
N ALA A 46 3.91 -9.81 -4.25
CA ALA A 46 3.06 -10.99 -4.13
C ALA A 46 2.78 -11.65 -5.50
N ARG A 47 2.57 -10.86 -6.56
CA ARG A 47 2.41 -11.36 -7.92
C ARG A 47 3.68 -12.01 -8.45
N GLN A 48 4.84 -11.42 -8.19
CA GLN A 48 6.15 -11.97 -8.53
C GLN A 48 6.39 -13.32 -7.84
N HIS A 49 6.09 -13.43 -6.54
CA HIS A 49 6.18 -14.68 -5.80
C HIS A 49 5.22 -15.74 -6.33
N SER A 50 3.97 -15.37 -6.62
CA SER A 50 2.98 -16.27 -7.22
C SER A 50 3.45 -16.82 -8.57
N ALA A 51 3.98 -15.95 -9.44
CA ALA A 51 4.57 -16.35 -10.72
C ALA A 51 5.76 -17.30 -10.53
N ALA A 52 6.60 -17.05 -9.51
CA ALA A 52 7.73 -17.91 -9.19
C ALA A 52 7.28 -19.32 -8.75
N MET A 53 6.15 -19.45 -8.04
CA MET A 53 5.56 -20.73 -7.64
C MET A 53 5.01 -21.55 -8.82
N GLY A 54 4.77 -20.91 -9.97
CA GLY A 54 4.44 -21.62 -11.21
C GLY A 54 5.54 -22.58 -11.69
N VAL A 55 6.81 -22.30 -11.40
CA VAL A 55 7.95 -23.15 -11.78
C VAL A 55 7.96 -24.49 -11.03
N PRO A 56 7.96 -24.54 -9.68
CA PRO A 56 7.90 -25.80 -8.96
C PRO A 56 6.61 -26.58 -9.24
N LEU A 57 5.47 -25.90 -9.40
CA LEU A 57 4.21 -26.55 -9.79
C LEU A 57 4.31 -27.24 -11.16
N SER A 58 4.87 -26.55 -12.15
CA SER A 58 5.08 -27.12 -13.48
C SER A 58 6.12 -28.25 -13.47
N ARG A 59 7.11 -28.18 -12.58
CA ARG A 59 8.10 -29.23 -12.38
C ARG A 59 7.50 -30.47 -11.72
N ALA A 60 6.52 -30.31 -10.82
CA ALA A 60 5.85 -31.43 -10.16
C ALA A 60 5.17 -32.37 -11.17
N ALA A 61 4.65 -31.83 -12.28
CA ALA A 61 4.07 -32.62 -13.37
C ALA A 61 5.08 -33.52 -14.11
N LEU A 62 6.39 -33.32 -13.91
CA LEU A 62 7.47 -34.19 -14.42
C LEU A 62 7.89 -35.27 -13.40
N LEU A 63 7.38 -35.19 -12.16
CA LEU A 63 7.66 -36.14 -11.09
C LEU A 63 6.52 -37.16 -10.97
N PRO A 64 6.77 -38.33 -10.34
CA PRO A 64 5.71 -39.26 -9.98
C PRO A 64 4.68 -38.58 -9.08
N GLN A 65 3.41 -38.67 -9.46
CA GLN A 65 2.27 -38.25 -8.65
C GLN A 65 1.76 -39.47 -7.88
N ILE A 66 1.75 -39.40 -6.56
CA ILE A 66 1.25 -40.47 -5.70
C ILE A 66 -0.03 -39.98 -5.04
N SER A 67 -1.09 -40.76 -5.13
CA SER A 67 -2.37 -40.48 -4.50
C SER A 67 -2.89 -41.70 -3.76
N GLY A 68 -3.69 -41.47 -2.72
CA GLY A 68 -4.37 -42.52 -1.97
C GLY A 68 -5.81 -42.10 -1.70
N SER A 69 -6.75 -43.03 -1.86
CA SER A 69 -8.15 -42.82 -1.50
C SER A 69 -8.63 -43.95 -0.60
N TYR A 70 -9.52 -43.60 0.32
CA TYR A 70 -10.22 -44.55 1.17
C TYR A 70 -11.71 -44.26 1.08
N ASP A 71 -12.45 -45.26 0.63
CA ASP A 71 -13.87 -45.15 0.34
C ASP A 71 -14.61 -46.21 1.15
N LYS A 72 -15.72 -45.82 1.79
CA LYS A 72 -16.62 -46.73 2.50
C LYS A 72 -18.02 -46.52 1.98
N SER A 73 -18.61 -47.56 1.41
CA SER A 73 -19.97 -47.55 0.90
C SER A 73 -20.82 -48.55 1.66
N ASN A 74 -22.07 -48.17 1.95
CA ASN A 74 -23.08 -49.12 2.40
C ASN A 74 -24.26 -48.99 1.45
N ALA A 75 -24.78 -50.12 0.98
CA ALA A 75 -25.93 -50.16 0.09
C ALA A 75 -26.92 -51.18 0.65
N ASP A 76 -28.09 -50.70 1.04
CA ASP A 76 -29.21 -51.53 1.45
C ASP A 76 -30.24 -51.51 0.31
N VAL A 77 -30.60 -52.68 -0.20
CA VAL A 77 -31.53 -52.88 -1.31
C VAL A 77 -32.63 -53.83 -0.87
N ASP A 78 -33.82 -53.29 -0.73
CA ASP A 78 -35.02 -54.04 -0.40
C ASP A 78 -36.01 -54.01 -1.58
N GLY A 79 -36.66 -55.14 -1.85
CA GLY A 79 -37.61 -55.26 -2.96
C GLY A 79 -38.34 -56.60 -2.99
N ILE A 80 -39.06 -56.84 -4.07
CA ILE A 80 -39.73 -58.12 -4.35
C ILE A 80 -39.05 -58.72 -5.58
N ILE A 81 -38.55 -59.95 -5.46
CA ILE A 81 -37.93 -60.67 -6.58
C ILE A 81 -38.75 -61.94 -6.83
N ARG A 82 -39.07 -62.21 -8.10
CA ARG A 82 -39.74 -63.45 -8.49
C ARG A 82 -38.74 -64.59 -8.51
N ASN A 83 -39.00 -65.63 -7.72
CA ASN A 83 -38.11 -66.79 -7.65
C ASN A 83 -38.20 -67.60 -8.98
N PRO A 84 -37.08 -67.79 -9.70
CA PRO A 84 -37.10 -68.44 -11.02
C PRO A 84 -37.42 -69.94 -10.97
N VAL A 85 -37.38 -70.57 -9.80
CA VAL A 85 -37.67 -72.00 -9.61
C VAL A 85 -39.13 -72.22 -9.19
N THR A 86 -39.68 -71.35 -8.32
CA THR A 86 -41.05 -71.52 -7.78
C THR A 86 -42.09 -70.62 -8.44
N ASN A 87 -41.69 -69.64 -9.27
CA ASN A 87 -42.55 -68.63 -9.91
C ASN A 87 -43.42 -67.82 -8.93
N LEU A 88 -43.03 -67.76 -7.66
CA LEU A 88 -43.70 -66.96 -6.64
C LEU A 88 -42.90 -65.69 -6.35
N ASP A 89 -43.61 -64.60 -6.08
CA ASP A 89 -43.03 -63.34 -5.63
C ASP A 89 -42.67 -63.45 -4.15
N GLY A 90 -41.43 -63.09 -3.80
CA GLY A 90 -40.96 -63.11 -2.42
C GLY A 90 -40.20 -61.83 -2.07
N PRO A 91 -40.22 -61.42 -0.80
CA PRO A 91 -39.40 -60.29 -0.34
C PRO A 91 -37.91 -60.64 -0.45
N PHE A 92 -37.13 -59.66 -0.87
CA PHE A 92 -35.67 -59.73 -0.92
C PHE A 92 -35.11 -58.49 -0.24
N ALA A 93 -34.11 -58.70 0.60
CA ALA A 93 -33.34 -57.66 1.25
C ALA A 93 -31.86 -58.03 1.08
N SER A 94 -31.04 -57.08 0.66
CA SER A 94 -29.60 -57.25 0.55
C SER A 94 -28.90 -56.02 1.10
N SER A 95 -28.01 -56.24 2.04
CA SER A 95 -27.12 -55.21 2.57
C SER A 95 -25.69 -55.51 2.12
N SER A 96 -25.05 -54.55 1.46
CA SER A 96 -23.62 -54.57 1.16
C SER A 96 -22.92 -53.49 1.96
N ARG A 97 -21.73 -53.82 2.45
CA ARG A 97 -20.81 -52.87 3.11
C ARG A 97 -19.43 -53.06 2.53
N ASP A 98 -19.03 -52.09 1.72
CA ASP A 98 -17.77 -52.11 1.00
C ASP A 98 -16.80 -51.10 1.63
N LYS A 99 -15.55 -51.52 1.77
CA LYS A 99 -14.44 -50.66 2.18
C LYS A 99 -13.33 -50.86 1.16
N ASN A 100 -12.91 -49.77 0.53
CA ASN A 100 -11.86 -49.79 -0.47
C ASN A 100 -10.75 -48.83 -0.04
N LEU A 101 -9.51 -49.30 -0.12
CA LEU A 101 -8.31 -48.49 0.10
C LEU A 101 -7.45 -48.64 -1.16
N VAL A 102 -7.24 -47.55 -1.87
CA VAL A 102 -6.50 -47.54 -3.13
C VAL A 102 -5.31 -46.60 -3.00
N PHE A 103 -4.14 -47.07 -3.38
CA PHE A 103 -2.97 -46.23 -3.62
C PHE A 103 -2.63 -46.32 -5.10
N SER A 104 -2.37 -45.17 -5.73
CA SER A 104 -1.98 -45.09 -7.13
C SER A 104 -0.78 -44.16 -7.29
N ALA A 105 0.15 -44.56 -8.15
CA ALA A 105 1.30 -43.75 -8.54
C ALA A 105 1.30 -43.61 -10.07
N GLN A 106 1.35 -42.38 -10.56
CA GLN A 106 1.37 -42.07 -11.99
C GLN A 106 2.58 -41.20 -12.33
N GLN A 107 3.39 -41.64 -13.29
CA GLN A 107 4.53 -40.87 -13.79
C GLN A 107 4.47 -40.78 -15.31
N SER A 108 4.64 -39.57 -15.84
CA SER A 108 4.79 -39.37 -17.28
C SER A 108 6.24 -39.72 -17.68
N ILE A 109 6.41 -40.75 -18.51
CA ILE A 109 7.73 -41.10 -19.05
C ILE A 109 8.16 -40.09 -20.11
N TYR A 110 7.27 -39.77 -21.04
CA TYR A 110 7.52 -38.75 -22.06
C TYR A 110 6.21 -38.06 -22.46
N LYS A 111 6.16 -36.74 -22.24
CA LYS A 111 5.08 -35.87 -22.72
C LYS A 111 5.64 -34.49 -22.99
N HIS A 112 5.79 -34.15 -24.27
CA HIS A 112 6.43 -32.90 -24.70
C HIS A 112 5.76 -31.66 -24.10
N SER A 113 4.44 -31.68 -23.91
CA SER A 113 3.68 -30.58 -23.30
C SER A 113 4.21 -30.18 -21.92
N ASN A 114 4.64 -31.13 -21.09
CA ASN A 114 5.08 -30.83 -19.72
C ASN A 114 6.37 -29.99 -19.72
N TYR A 115 7.26 -30.23 -20.68
CA TYR A 115 8.48 -29.44 -20.86
C TYR A 115 8.17 -28.02 -21.37
N LEU A 116 7.21 -27.90 -22.30
CA LEU A 116 6.76 -26.59 -22.79
C LEU A 116 6.10 -25.79 -21.66
N THR A 117 5.26 -26.42 -20.83
CA THR A 117 4.65 -25.79 -19.65
C THR A 117 5.72 -25.31 -18.65
N LEU A 118 6.75 -26.12 -18.38
CA LEU A 118 7.86 -25.70 -17.52
C LEU A 118 8.65 -24.52 -18.12
N LYS A 119 8.89 -24.53 -19.44
CA LYS A 119 9.55 -23.41 -20.14
C LYS A 119 8.71 -22.14 -20.05
N ALA A 120 7.39 -22.24 -20.26
CA ALA A 120 6.46 -21.13 -20.12
C ALA A 120 6.43 -20.59 -18.69
N ALA A 121 6.39 -21.46 -17.67
CA ALA A 121 6.43 -21.05 -16.27
C ALA A 121 7.74 -20.31 -15.90
N ARG A 122 8.89 -20.72 -16.45
CA ARG A 122 10.16 -19.99 -16.27
C ARG A 122 10.12 -18.60 -16.92
N ALA A 123 9.57 -18.50 -18.13
CA ALA A 123 9.39 -17.20 -18.79
C ALA A 123 8.42 -16.30 -18.02
N GLN A 124 7.35 -16.87 -17.45
CA GLN A 124 6.39 -16.14 -16.62
C GLN A 124 7.03 -15.66 -15.31
N LYS A 125 7.88 -16.46 -14.67
CA LYS A 125 8.70 -16.02 -13.52
C LYS A 125 9.61 -14.84 -13.92
N ALA A 126 10.29 -14.93 -15.05
CA ALA A 126 11.17 -13.86 -15.53
C ALA A 126 10.38 -12.56 -15.77
N ARG A 127 9.21 -12.65 -16.40
CA ARG A 127 8.29 -11.51 -16.54
C ARG A 127 7.89 -10.93 -15.18
N GLY A 128 7.51 -11.78 -14.23
CA GLY A 128 7.13 -11.32 -12.88
C GLY A 128 8.25 -10.56 -12.15
N ILE A 129 9.52 -10.87 -12.43
CA ILE A 129 10.65 -10.08 -11.91
C ILE A 129 10.69 -8.70 -12.56
N SER A 130 10.60 -8.63 -13.90
CA SER A 130 10.57 -7.35 -14.61
C SER A 130 9.36 -6.49 -14.25
N ASP A 131 8.20 -7.09 -14.01
CA ASP A 131 7.00 -6.38 -13.56
C ASP A 131 7.20 -5.79 -12.15
N TYR A 132 7.93 -6.48 -11.27
CA TYR A 132 8.30 -5.97 -9.95
C TYR A 132 9.31 -4.83 -10.04
N ASP A 133 10.33 -4.95 -10.89
CA ASP A 133 11.30 -3.88 -11.13
C ASP A 133 10.60 -2.62 -11.68
N ALA A 134 9.68 -2.79 -12.64
CA ALA A 134 8.87 -1.68 -13.15
C ALA A 134 7.98 -1.04 -12.07
N ALA A 135 7.49 -1.83 -11.10
CA ALA A 135 6.73 -1.30 -9.97
C ALA A 135 7.62 -0.49 -9.00
N LEU A 136 8.88 -0.88 -8.81
CA LEU A 136 9.85 -0.09 -8.04
C LEU A 136 10.17 1.24 -8.72
N ASP A 137 10.38 1.25 -10.03
CA ASP A 137 10.61 2.47 -10.80
C ASP A 137 9.37 3.40 -10.76
N ASN A 138 8.17 2.83 -10.85
CA ASN A 138 6.93 3.58 -10.72
C ASN A 138 6.77 4.18 -9.32
N LEU A 139 7.08 3.42 -8.26
CA LEU A 139 7.08 3.93 -6.89
C LEU A 139 8.02 5.13 -6.75
N PHE A 140 9.23 5.03 -7.30
CA PHE A 140 10.19 6.13 -7.28
C PHE A 140 9.63 7.39 -7.95
N LEU A 141 9.02 7.26 -9.13
CA LEU A 141 8.40 8.37 -9.84
C LEU A 141 7.29 9.02 -9.01
N ARG A 142 6.36 8.24 -8.46
CA ARG A 142 5.26 8.76 -7.63
C ARG A 142 5.77 9.49 -6.39
N VAL A 143 6.79 8.94 -5.73
CA VAL A 143 7.42 9.59 -4.56
C VAL A 143 8.07 10.91 -4.96
N ALA A 144 8.78 10.96 -6.09
CA ALA A 144 9.38 12.18 -6.59
C ALA A 144 8.32 13.24 -6.95
N GLU A 145 7.26 12.85 -7.65
CA GLU A 145 6.13 13.73 -8.00
C GLU A 145 5.46 14.31 -6.75
N ALA A 146 5.16 13.49 -5.75
CA ALA A 146 4.56 13.95 -4.50
C ALA A 146 5.50 14.87 -3.71
N TYR A 147 6.78 14.53 -3.61
CA TYR A 147 7.81 15.33 -2.95
C TYR A 147 7.95 16.73 -3.57
N PHE A 148 8.09 16.80 -4.90
CA PHE A 148 8.17 18.07 -5.61
C PHE A 148 6.82 18.82 -5.65
N GLY A 149 5.70 18.09 -5.57
CA GLY A 149 4.38 18.66 -5.37
C GLY A 149 4.28 19.46 -4.08
N VAL A 150 4.75 18.90 -2.96
CA VAL A 150 4.81 19.60 -1.66
C VAL A 150 5.67 20.86 -1.75
N LEU A 151 6.87 20.77 -2.33
CA LEU A 151 7.78 21.92 -2.49
C LEU A 151 7.17 23.04 -3.33
N THR A 152 6.45 22.66 -4.39
CA THR A 152 5.74 23.61 -5.26
C THR A 152 4.60 24.28 -4.49
N ALA A 153 3.81 23.51 -3.74
CA ALA A 153 2.73 24.02 -2.92
C ALA A 153 3.22 24.98 -1.81
N GLN A 154 4.37 24.69 -1.19
CA GLN A 154 5.01 25.60 -0.22
C GLN A 154 5.39 26.94 -0.87
N THR A 155 5.96 26.89 -2.08
CA THR A 155 6.36 28.08 -2.83
C THR A 155 5.13 28.92 -3.25
N ASN A 156 4.05 28.26 -3.65
CA ASN A 156 2.79 28.90 -4.00
C ASN A 156 2.14 29.57 -2.79
N LEU A 157 2.10 28.88 -1.63
CA LEU A 157 1.60 29.46 -0.38
C LEU A 157 2.41 30.70 0.02
N ALA A 158 3.75 30.61 -0.01
CA ALA A 158 4.61 31.75 0.30
C ALA A 158 4.35 32.95 -0.64
N SER A 159 4.09 32.69 -1.92
CA SER A 159 3.75 33.72 -2.91
C SER A 159 2.38 34.35 -2.64
N ALA A 160 1.37 33.54 -2.34
CA ALA A 160 0.01 33.99 -2.03
C ALA A 160 -0.04 34.80 -0.71
N GLU A 161 0.70 34.37 0.32
CA GLU A 161 0.81 35.13 1.58
C GLU A 161 1.55 36.45 1.40
N ALA A 162 2.56 36.49 0.52
CA ALA A 162 3.25 37.74 0.18
C ALA A 162 2.33 38.71 -0.58
N GLU A 163 1.48 38.20 -1.48
CA GLU A 163 0.46 38.98 -2.19
C GLU A 163 -0.62 39.50 -1.23
N GLU A 164 -1.18 38.64 -0.38
CA GLU A 164 -2.14 39.03 0.66
C GLU A 164 -1.59 40.18 1.51
N LYS A 165 -0.32 40.07 1.95
CA LYS A 165 0.35 41.11 2.73
C LYS A 165 0.57 42.40 1.92
N ALA A 166 0.84 42.31 0.62
CA ALA A 166 1.02 43.48 -0.24
C ALA A 166 -0.30 44.22 -0.47
N VAL A 167 -1.37 43.49 -0.78
CA VAL A 167 -2.73 44.04 -0.96
C VAL A 167 -3.28 44.58 0.36
N GLY A 168 -2.98 43.93 1.48
CA GLY A 168 -3.32 44.43 2.82
C GLY A 168 -2.73 45.81 3.11
N ARG A 169 -1.48 46.07 2.71
CA ARG A 169 -0.88 47.42 2.81
C ARG A 169 -1.56 48.43 1.90
N GLN A 170 -2.06 48.03 0.72
CA GLN A 170 -2.81 48.92 -0.16
C GLN A 170 -4.16 49.30 0.43
N LEU A 171 -4.86 48.35 1.06
CA LEU A 171 -6.09 48.60 1.81
C LEU A 171 -5.85 49.59 2.96
N GLU A 172 -4.80 49.40 3.76
CA GLU A 172 -4.42 50.33 4.83
C GLU A 172 -4.19 51.75 4.30
N GLN A 173 -3.48 51.88 3.17
CA GLN A 173 -3.25 53.18 2.53
C GLN A 173 -4.54 53.83 2.03
N ALA A 174 -5.46 53.05 1.46
CA ALA A 174 -6.76 53.56 1.01
C ALA A 174 -7.61 54.04 2.19
N GLN A 175 -7.63 53.30 3.29
CA GLN A 175 -8.32 53.67 4.54
C GLN A 175 -7.76 54.99 5.10
N GLN A 176 -6.44 55.11 5.23
CA GLN A 176 -5.80 56.34 5.72
C GLN A 176 -6.12 57.56 4.84
N ARG A 177 -6.09 57.40 3.51
CA ARG A 177 -6.45 58.48 2.57
C ARG A 177 -7.92 58.88 2.69
N PHE A 178 -8.81 57.92 2.94
CA PHE A 178 -10.23 58.19 3.13
C PHE A 178 -10.49 58.94 4.44
N GLU A 179 -9.81 58.57 5.53
CA GLU A 179 -9.90 59.24 6.83
C GLU A 179 -9.50 60.72 6.76
N VAL A 180 -8.52 61.07 5.91
CA VAL A 180 -8.13 62.47 5.65
C VAL A 180 -8.90 63.12 4.49
N GLY A 181 -9.91 62.45 3.91
CA GLY A 181 -10.78 62.99 2.86
C GLY A 181 -10.16 63.10 1.46
N LEU A 182 -9.05 62.40 1.18
CA LEU A 182 -8.32 62.45 -0.09
C LEU A 182 -8.82 61.46 -1.15
N THR A 183 -9.72 60.53 -0.80
CA THR A 183 -10.28 59.51 -1.69
C THR A 183 -11.74 59.22 -1.30
N ALA A 184 -12.50 58.62 -2.20
CA ALA A 184 -13.89 58.24 -1.96
C ALA A 184 -13.96 56.90 -1.19
N ILE A 185 -15.06 56.71 -0.44
CA ILE A 185 -15.31 55.45 0.27
C ILE A 185 -15.40 54.24 -0.69
N THR A 186 -15.75 54.47 -1.96
CA THR A 186 -15.78 53.44 -3.01
C THR A 186 -14.41 52.81 -3.23
N ASP A 187 -13.33 53.60 -3.14
CA ASP A 187 -11.96 53.12 -3.36
C ASP A 187 -11.50 52.22 -2.20
N VAL A 188 -11.97 52.49 -0.97
CA VAL A 188 -11.75 51.61 0.19
C VAL A 188 -12.47 50.28 0.00
N HIS A 189 -13.72 50.29 -0.46
CA HIS A 189 -14.47 49.06 -0.73
C HIS A 189 -13.86 48.25 -1.88
N GLU A 190 -13.34 48.90 -2.92
CA GLU A 190 -12.60 48.22 -4.00
C GLU A 190 -11.31 47.57 -3.46
N ALA A 191 -10.54 48.29 -2.65
CA ALA A 191 -9.34 47.75 -2.01
C ALA A 191 -9.67 46.59 -1.05
N GLN A 192 -10.79 46.68 -0.31
CA GLN A 192 -11.25 45.61 0.57
C GLN A 192 -11.61 44.35 -0.22
N ALA A 193 -12.35 44.48 -1.32
CA ALA A 193 -12.70 43.35 -2.18
C ALA A 193 -11.46 42.65 -2.77
N ARG A 194 -10.42 43.42 -3.13
CA ARG A 194 -9.13 42.88 -3.58
C ARG A 194 -8.41 42.14 -2.45
N PHE A 195 -8.39 42.71 -1.24
CA PHE A 195 -7.79 42.06 -0.07
C PHE A 195 -8.51 40.74 0.27
N ASP A 196 -9.84 40.74 0.29
CA ASP A 196 -10.64 39.54 0.56
C ASP A 196 -10.39 38.45 -0.50
N SER A 197 -10.21 38.85 -1.76
CA SER A 197 -9.84 37.93 -2.85
C SER A 197 -8.44 37.33 -2.67
N ALA A 198 -7.44 38.16 -2.31
CA ALA A 198 -6.07 37.71 -2.05
C ALA A 198 -6.02 36.77 -0.83
N ARG A 199 -6.78 37.09 0.23
CA ARG A 199 -6.93 36.23 1.41
C ARG A 199 -7.62 34.91 1.10
N ALA A 200 -8.62 34.90 0.23
CA ALA A 200 -9.23 33.65 -0.23
C ALA A 200 -8.22 32.79 -0.99
N SER A 201 -7.37 33.40 -1.82
CA SER A 201 -6.31 32.71 -2.55
C SER A 201 -5.24 32.10 -1.62
N SER A 202 -4.81 32.81 -0.58
CA SER A 202 -3.84 32.26 0.39
C SER A 202 -4.40 31.07 1.16
N ILE A 203 -5.69 31.10 1.53
CA ILE A 203 -6.38 29.95 2.15
C ILE A 203 -6.42 28.77 1.18
N GLN A 204 -6.73 29.00 -0.10
CA GLN A 204 -6.71 27.93 -1.11
C GLN A 204 -5.32 27.32 -1.29
N SER A 205 -4.26 28.15 -1.33
CA SER A 205 -2.89 27.66 -1.40
C SER A 205 -2.48 26.87 -0.15
N ARG A 206 -3.01 27.23 1.03
CA ARG A 206 -2.77 26.48 2.27
C ARG A 206 -3.42 25.10 2.22
N ASN A 207 -4.68 25.03 1.82
CA ASN A 207 -5.37 23.75 1.63
C ASN A 207 -4.65 22.87 0.59
N ALA A 208 -4.17 23.47 -0.50
CA ALA A 208 -3.40 22.74 -1.52
C ALA A 208 -2.06 22.20 -0.99
N LEU A 209 -1.44 22.89 -0.02
CA LEU A 209 -0.25 22.38 0.66
C LEU A 209 -0.61 21.20 1.57
N ASP A 210 -1.70 21.30 2.33
CA ASP A 210 -2.18 20.22 3.17
C ASP A 210 -2.53 18.96 2.34
N ASP A 211 -3.21 19.15 1.20
CA ASP A 211 -3.51 18.08 0.24
C ASP A 211 -2.23 17.43 -0.32
N ALA A 212 -1.19 18.23 -0.59
CA ALA A 212 0.08 17.71 -1.08
C ALA A 212 0.82 16.88 -0.02
N PHE A 213 0.75 17.27 1.25
CA PHE A 213 1.29 16.48 2.35
C PHE A 213 0.50 15.18 2.56
N GLU A 214 -0.82 15.21 2.42
CA GLU A 214 -1.66 14.01 2.52
C GLU A 214 -1.34 13.02 1.39
N ALA A 215 -1.15 13.49 0.16
CA ALA A 215 -0.73 12.64 -0.95
C ALA A 215 0.64 11.97 -0.70
N LEU A 216 1.56 12.66 -0.02
CA LEU A 216 2.85 12.08 0.40
C LEU A 216 2.67 11.08 1.54
N ALA A 217 1.77 11.35 2.47
CA ALA A 217 1.44 10.47 3.59
C ALA A 217 0.78 9.16 3.11
N GLU A 218 -0.08 9.21 2.09
CA GLU A 218 -0.69 8.04 1.47
C GLU A 218 0.37 7.06 0.93
N LEU A 219 1.42 7.59 0.28
CA LEU A 219 2.52 6.79 -0.27
C LEU A 219 3.40 6.17 0.83
N THR A 220 3.64 6.90 1.91
CA THR A 220 4.57 6.53 2.98
C THR A 220 3.92 5.82 4.18
N GLY A 221 2.58 5.76 4.20
CA GLY A 221 1.81 5.17 5.28
C GLY A 221 2.01 5.86 6.64
N LYS A 222 2.64 7.04 6.67
CA LYS A 222 2.88 7.84 7.87
C LYS A 222 2.66 9.32 7.55
N PRO A 223 2.11 10.10 8.48
CA PRO A 223 2.04 11.54 8.31
C PRO A 223 3.45 12.13 8.25
N ILE A 224 3.70 12.99 7.27
CA ILE A 224 4.92 13.77 7.12
C ILE A 224 4.51 15.24 7.17
N ASP A 225 4.91 15.94 8.23
CA ASP A 225 4.54 17.35 8.42
C ASP A 225 5.57 18.31 7.79
N HIS A 226 6.79 17.83 7.53
CA HIS A 226 7.91 18.65 7.05
C HIS A 226 8.81 17.91 6.05
N VAL A 227 8.97 18.50 4.87
CA VAL A 227 9.87 18.04 3.80
C VAL A 227 11.08 18.98 3.69
N GLN A 228 12.26 18.45 3.34
CA GLN A 228 13.46 19.28 3.18
C GLN A 228 13.33 20.19 1.96
N SER A 229 13.43 21.50 2.15
CA SER A 229 13.49 22.45 1.04
C SER A 229 14.68 22.15 0.12
N VAL A 230 14.49 22.33 -1.18
CA VAL A 230 15.57 22.19 -2.18
C VAL A 230 16.68 23.17 -1.79
N ARG A 231 17.88 22.64 -1.52
CA ARG A 231 19.04 23.48 -1.21
C ARG A 231 19.27 24.46 -2.37
N ALA A 232 19.22 25.75 -2.07
CA ALA A 232 19.39 26.82 -3.06
C ALA A 232 20.78 26.85 -3.72
N GLU A 233 21.73 26.04 -3.24
CA GLU A 233 23.08 25.93 -3.77
C GLU A 233 23.34 24.51 -4.29
N LEU A 234 22.98 24.28 -5.56
CA LEU A 234 23.64 23.25 -6.35
C LEU A 234 25.04 23.79 -6.68
N PRO A 235 26.14 23.17 -6.20
CA PRO A 235 27.48 23.56 -6.66
C PRO A 235 27.53 23.29 -8.16
N LEU A 236 27.59 24.37 -8.94
CA LEU A 236 27.90 24.31 -10.36
C LEU A 236 29.34 23.81 -10.45
N ALA A 237 29.51 22.52 -10.76
CA ALA A 237 30.78 21.92 -11.13
C ALA A 237 31.03 22.12 -12.62
#